data_AF-A0A358SUB0-F1
#
_entry.id   AF-A0A358SUB0-F1
#
_cell.length_a   1.000
_cell.length_b   1.000
_cell.length_c   1.000
_cell.angle_alpha   90.00
_cell.angle_beta   90.00
_cell.angle_gamma   90.00
#
_symmetry.space_group_name_H-M   'P 1'
#
loop_
_entity.id
_entity.type
_entity.pdbx_description
1 polymer ?
#
loop_
_entity_poly.entity_id
_entity_poly.type
_entity_poly.pdbx_seq_one_letter_code
_entity_poly.pdbx_strand_id
1 'polypeptide(L)'
;RLGDPIRQVPVVSTGQVQIRPDHGASSWRPVIWRLLASRRWAGPRPGNAYLVHHGDGPVLFCTGPDRASVTDPAHFPGGMTRVPYDRLARFEISP
;
A
#
# COMPACT_ATOMS: atom_id res chain seq x y z
N ARG A 1 -6.79 -38.82 6.58
CA ARG A 1 -7.37 -37.48 6.81
C ARG A 1 -6.30 -36.47 6.44
N LEU A 2 -6.37 -35.84 5.27
CA LEU A 2 -5.58 -34.63 5.04
C LEU A 2 -6.15 -33.61 6.02
N GLY A 3 -5.39 -33.26 7.06
CA GLY A 3 -5.80 -32.22 8.00
C GLY A 3 -6.01 -30.90 7.25
N ASP A 4 -6.72 -29.96 7.87
CA ASP A 4 -6.85 -28.62 7.32
C ASP A 4 -5.45 -28.05 7.07
N PRO A 5 -5.06 -27.80 5.81
CA PRO A 5 -3.70 -27.37 5.50
C PRO A 5 -3.42 -25.97 6.05
N ILE A 6 -4.45 -25.16 6.33
CA ILE A 6 -4.33 -23.82 6.87
C ILE A 6 -4.77 -23.82 8.33
N ARG A 7 -3.82 -23.58 9.24
CA ARG A 7 -4.12 -23.54 10.68
C ARG A 7 -4.66 -22.19 11.13
N GLN A 8 -4.15 -21.12 10.52
CA GLN A 8 -4.33 -19.76 11.00
C GLN A 8 -3.90 -18.75 9.93
N VAL A 9 -4.57 -17.59 9.87
CA VAL A 9 -4.20 -16.46 8.99
C VAL A 9 -4.28 -15.13 9.77
N PRO A 10 -3.29 -14.80 10.62
CA PRO A 10 -3.16 -13.49 11.22
C PRO A 10 -3.01 -12.41 10.15
N VAL A 11 -3.61 -11.27 10.46
CA VAL A 11 -3.43 -10.02 9.74
C VAL A 11 -2.48 -9.15 10.55
N VAL A 12 -1.38 -8.74 9.92
CA VAL A 12 -0.43 -7.78 10.50
C VAL A 12 -0.70 -6.43 9.85
N SER A 13 -1.19 -5.48 10.64
CA SER A 13 -1.33 -4.09 10.19
C SER A 13 0.05 -3.47 10.11
N THR A 14 0.38 -2.93 8.95
CA THR A 14 1.65 -2.21 8.66
C THR A 14 1.44 -0.70 8.62
N GLY A 15 0.25 -0.23 8.97
CA GLY A 15 -0.14 1.18 8.93
C GLY A 15 -1.30 1.43 7.97
N GLN A 16 -1.39 2.68 7.51
CA GLN A 16 -2.48 3.14 6.66
C GLN A 16 -1.95 3.83 5.41
N VAL A 17 -2.74 3.76 4.34
CA VAL A 17 -2.50 4.46 3.08
C VAL A 17 -3.73 5.27 2.71
N GLN A 18 -3.49 6.50 2.27
CA GLN A 18 -4.47 7.33 1.60
C GLN A 18 -4.05 7.51 0.14
N ILE A 19 -4.97 7.22 -0.78
CA ILE A 19 -4.78 7.46 -2.21
C ILE A 19 -5.72 8.56 -2.69
N ARG A 20 -5.41 9.17 -3.84
CA ARG A 20 -6.36 10.09 -4.48
C ARG A 20 -7.60 9.30 -4.94
N PRO A 21 -8.83 9.81 -4.73
CA PRO A 21 -10.04 9.14 -5.22
C PRO A 21 -9.97 8.85 -6.72
N ASP A 22 -9.40 9.78 -7.49
CA ASP A 22 -9.27 9.65 -8.94
C ASP A 22 -8.19 8.63 -9.36
N HIS A 23 -7.29 8.25 -8.46
CA HIS A 23 -6.35 7.13 -8.67
C HIS A 23 -7.06 5.79 -8.53
N GLY A 24 -8.00 5.67 -7.58
CA GLY A 24 -8.80 4.46 -7.37
C GLY A 24 -9.97 4.29 -8.33
N ALA A 25 -10.39 5.36 -9.02
CA ALA A 25 -11.48 5.31 -9.99
C ALA A 25 -11.00 4.81 -11.36
N SER A 26 -11.80 3.96 -12.02
CA SER A 26 -11.63 3.69 -13.45
C SER A 26 -12.11 4.89 -14.25
N SER A 27 -11.29 5.40 -15.17
CA SER A 27 -11.61 6.57 -16.00
C SER A 27 -10.81 6.53 -17.29
N TRP A 28 -11.40 7.08 -18.37
CA TRP A 28 -10.72 7.26 -19.65
C TRP A 28 -9.59 8.28 -19.61
N ARG A 29 -9.60 9.20 -18.64
CA ARG A 29 -8.57 10.24 -18.50
C ARG A 29 -7.24 9.61 -18.03
N PRO A 30 -6.08 10.01 -18.58
CA PRO A 30 -4.81 9.48 -18.12
C PRO A 30 -4.58 9.76 -16.64
N VAL A 31 -3.99 8.79 -15.93
CA VAL A 31 -3.83 8.84 -14.46
C VAL A 31 -3.04 10.07 -14.02
N ILE A 32 -2.01 10.48 -14.75
CA ILE A 32 -1.17 11.62 -14.36
C ILE A 32 -1.96 12.94 -14.31
N TRP A 33 -2.85 13.18 -15.27
CA TRP A 33 -3.72 14.36 -15.26
C TRP A 33 -4.69 14.35 -14.08
N ARG A 34 -5.21 13.17 -13.74
CA ARG A 34 -6.09 12.97 -12.59
C ARG A 34 -5.34 13.22 -11.28
N LEU A 35 -4.14 12.70 -11.13
CA LEU A 35 -3.32 12.92 -9.93
C LEU A 35 -2.98 14.40 -9.75
N LEU A 36 -2.61 15.09 -10.83
CA LEU A 36 -2.28 16.52 -10.79
C LEU A 36 -3.51 17.39 -10.47
N ALA A 37 -4.69 17.04 -10.97
CA ALA A 37 -5.93 17.78 -10.72
C ALA A 37 -6.57 17.46 -9.35
N SER A 38 -6.31 16.29 -8.77
CA SER A 38 -6.94 15.85 -7.53
C SER A 38 -6.40 16.61 -6.32
N ARG A 39 -7.30 17.23 -5.55
CA ARG A 39 -6.95 18.06 -4.38
C ARG A 39 -7.19 17.39 -3.04
N ARG A 40 -8.06 16.37 -3.00
CA ARG A 40 -8.44 15.65 -1.77
C ARG A 40 -7.80 14.28 -1.68
N TRP A 41 -7.63 13.80 -0.45
CA TRP A 41 -7.26 12.41 -0.17
C TRP A 41 -8.53 11.60 0.12
N ALA A 42 -8.56 10.33 -0.27
CA ALA A 42 -9.59 9.41 0.19
C ALA A 42 -9.41 9.12 1.69
N GLY A 43 -10.44 8.52 2.30
CA GLY A 43 -10.32 7.99 3.66
C GLY A 43 -9.17 6.96 3.75
N PRO A 44 -8.51 6.84 4.91
CA PRO A 44 -7.41 5.92 5.10
C PRO A 44 -7.85 4.47 4.91
N ARG A 45 -6.96 3.67 4.33
CA ARG A 45 -7.13 2.23 4.13
C ARG A 45 -5.98 1.49 4.80
N PRO A 46 -6.22 0.33 5.42
CA PRO A 46 -5.14 -0.41 6.07
C PRO A 46 -4.16 -0.99 5.03
N GLY A 47 -2.87 -0.84 5.28
CA GLY A 47 -1.83 -1.64 4.65
C GLY A 47 -1.62 -2.89 5.48
N ASN A 48 -1.89 -4.08 4.92
CA ASN A 48 -1.81 -5.33 5.66
C ASN A 48 -0.82 -6.29 5.02
N ALA A 49 -0.15 -7.07 5.88
CA ALA A 49 0.50 -8.32 5.52
C ALA A 49 -0.28 -9.49 6.14
N TYR A 50 -0.30 -10.63 5.46
CA TYR A 50 -1.00 -11.82 5.92
C TYR A 50 0.01 -12.94 6.09
N LEU A 51 0.13 -13.48 7.30
CA LEU A 51 0.98 -14.63 7.57
C LEU A 51 0.08 -15.86 7.64
N VAL A 52 0.12 -16.70 6.61
CA VAL A 52 -0.65 -17.95 6.56
C VAL A 52 0.19 -19.04 7.22
N HIS A 53 -0.30 -19.60 8.32
CA HIS A 53 0.31 -20.76 8.96
C HIS A 53 -0.17 -22.02 8.25
N HIS A 54 0.55 -22.42 7.21
CA HIS A 54 0.27 -23.63 6.46
C HIS A 54 1.00 -24.84 7.06
N GLY A 55 0.45 -26.04 6.87
CA GLY A 55 0.97 -27.29 7.42
C GLY A 55 2.41 -27.60 6.98
N ASP A 56 2.76 -27.19 5.75
CA ASP A 56 4.08 -27.36 5.15
C ASP A 56 5.06 -26.20 5.43
N GLY A 57 4.62 -25.17 6.15
CA GLY A 57 5.44 -24.00 6.48
C GLY A 57 4.67 -22.68 6.40
N PRO A 58 5.22 -21.58 6.91
CA PRO A 58 4.58 -20.26 6.82
C PRO A 58 4.60 -19.71 5.38
N VAL A 59 3.51 -19.05 4.97
CA VAL A 59 3.43 -18.29 3.72
C VAL A 59 3.12 -16.84 4.04
N LEU A 60 3.96 -15.92 3.56
CA LEU A 60 3.72 -14.48 3.69
C LEU A 60 3.06 -13.96 2.42
N PHE A 61 1.87 -13.36 2.56
CA PHE A 61 1.16 -12.70 1.47
C PHE A 61 1.15 -11.20 1.69
N CYS A 62 1.78 -10.48 0.74
CA CYS A 62 2.15 -9.07 0.85
C CYS A 62 3.09 -8.79 2.04
N THR A 63 3.83 -7.68 1.97
CA THR A 63 4.73 -7.22 3.04
C THR A 63 4.27 -5.89 3.63
N GLY A 64 3.15 -5.35 3.16
CA GLY A 64 2.80 -3.96 3.41
C GLY A 64 3.72 -2.96 2.69
N PRO A 65 3.50 -1.65 2.88
CA PRO A 65 4.37 -0.61 2.36
C PRO A 65 5.70 -0.56 3.12
N ASP A 66 6.78 -0.25 2.41
CA ASP A 66 8.10 -0.06 3.00
C ASP A 66 8.11 1.17 3.90
N ARG A 67 8.62 1.03 5.13
CA ARG A 67 8.81 2.13 6.08
C ARG A 67 9.70 3.24 5.50
N ALA A 68 10.70 2.89 4.69
CA ALA A 68 11.58 3.88 4.08
C ALA A 68 10.81 4.89 3.21
N SER A 69 9.64 4.52 2.68
CA SER A 69 8.78 5.45 1.94
C SER A 69 8.30 6.68 2.72
N VAL A 70 8.34 6.63 4.05
CA VAL A 70 8.00 7.77 4.92
C VAL A 70 9.20 8.33 5.69
N THR A 71 10.24 7.54 5.92
CA THR A 71 11.41 7.98 6.71
C THR A 71 12.59 8.43 5.87
N ASP A 72 12.74 7.95 4.63
CA ASP A 72 13.86 8.27 3.76
C ASP A 72 13.42 9.21 2.62
N PRO A 73 13.89 10.48 2.61
CA PRO A 73 13.55 11.44 1.56
C PRO A 73 14.10 11.07 0.17
N ALA A 74 15.01 10.10 0.07
CA ALA A 74 15.57 9.57 -1.17
C ALA A 74 14.92 8.24 -1.63
N HIS A 75 13.94 7.71 -0.88
CA HIS A 75 13.28 6.44 -1.22
C HIS A 75 12.59 6.50 -2.59
N PHE A 76 11.94 7.63 -2.91
CA PHE A 76 11.32 7.85 -4.21
C PHE A 76 12.22 8.67 -5.15
N PRO A 77 12.10 8.50 -6.48
CA PRO A 77 12.88 9.24 -7.46
C PRO A 77 12.77 10.76 -7.29
N GLY A 78 13.91 11.46 -7.28
CA GLY A 78 13.99 12.91 -7.18
C GLY A 78 13.61 13.65 -8.47
N GLY A 79 13.73 14.99 -8.47
CA GLY A 79 13.48 15.82 -9.65
C GLY A 79 12.01 15.88 -10.07
N MET A 80 11.75 16.06 -11.38
CA MET A 80 10.38 16.21 -11.92
C MET A 80 9.51 14.97 -11.70
N THR A 81 10.11 13.79 -11.57
CA THR A 81 9.38 12.54 -11.30
C THR A 81 8.81 12.50 -9.90
N ARG A 82 9.34 13.28 -8.93
CA ARG A 82 8.83 13.27 -7.55
C ARG A 82 7.37 13.75 -7.44
N VAL A 83 6.98 14.71 -8.26
CA VAL A 83 5.66 15.36 -8.22
C VAL A 83 4.49 14.36 -8.34
N PRO A 84 4.47 13.42 -9.31
CA PRO A 84 3.43 12.40 -9.35
C PRO A 84 3.49 11.42 -8.17
N TYR A 85 4.67 11.05 -7.65
CA TYR A 85 4.80 10.16 -6.48
C TYR A 85 4.21 10.80 -5.21
N ASP A 86 4.55 12.06 -4.93
CA ASP A 86 4.03 12.81 -3.78
C ASP A 86 2.49 12.98 -3.84
N ARG A 87 1.91 12.88 -5.04
CA ARG A 87 0.46 12.98 -5.25
C ARG A 87 -0.25 11.64 -5.31
N LEU A 88 0.46 10.53 -5.48
CA LEU A 88 -0.11 9.20 -5.70
C LEU A 88 -0.72 8.64 -4.41
N ALA A 89 0.08 8.59 -3.36
CA ALA A 89 -0.26 7.97 -2.09
C ALA A 89 0.44 8.71 -0.94
N ARG A 90 -0.23 8.73 0.23
CA ARG A 90 0.36 9.12 1.50
C ARG A 90 0.27 7.93 2.44
N PHE A 91 1.40 7.58 3.06
CA PHE A 91 1.49 6.47 4.00
C PHE A 91 1.62 7.00 5.43
N GLU A 92 1.00 6.30 6.36
CA GLU A 92 1.14 6.48 7.80
C GLU A 92 1.52 5.11 8.38
N ILE A 93 2.82 4.88 8.55
CA ILE A 93 3.39 3.59 8.95
C ILE A 93 3.79 3.68 10.42
N SER A 94 3.32 2.73 11.24
CA SER A 94 3.65 2.68 12.67
C SER A 94 5.12 2.24 12.91
N PRO A 95 5.70 2.61 14.07
CA PRO A 95 7.05 2.20 14.47
C PRO A 95 7.32 0.70 14.40
#